data_AF-A0A9X8YQN0-F1
#
_entry.id   AF-A0A9X8YQN0-F1
#
_cell.length_a   1.000
_cell.length_b   1.000
_cell.length_c   1.000
_cell.angle_alpha   90.00
_cell.angle_beta   90.00
_cell.angle_gamma   90.00
#
_symmetry.space_group_name_H-M   'P 1'
#
loop_
_entity.id
_entity.type
_entity.pdbx_description
1 polymer ?
#
loop_
_entity_poly.entity_id
_entity_poly.type
_entity_poly.pdbx_seq_one_letter_code
_entity_poly.pdbx_strand_id
1 'polypeptide(L)'
;APQHLVISPGPCTPNEAGISLAAIRHFAGKLPILGVCLGHQALGQAFGAEVVRARAVMHGKTSAIRHLGVGVFRGLNDPLTVTRYHSL
;
A
#
# COMPACT_ATOMS: atom_id res chain seq x y z
N ALA A 1 -9.28 -22.46 -2.12
CA ALA A 1 -8.17 -21.46 -2.11
C ALA A 1 -8.75 -20.06 -1.89
N PRO A 2 -7.99 -19.08 -1.36
CA PRO A 2 -8.49 -17.71 -1.17
C PRO A 2 -8.81 -17.04 -2.51
N GLN A 3 -9.76 -16.11 -2.51
CA GLN A 3 -10.17 -15.35 -3.71
C GLN A 3 -9.48 -13.98 -3.83
N HIS A 4 -8.98 -13.44 -2.71
CA HIS A 4 -8.34 -12.13 -2.64
C HIS A 4 -7.19 -12.18 -1.62
N LEU A 5 -6.19 -11.33 -1.82
CA LEU A 5 -5.08 -11.16 -0.88
C LEU A 5 -5.02 -9.70 -0.42
N VAL A 6 -5.14 -9.47 0.90
CA VAL A 6 -4.97 -8.15 1.50
C VAL A 6 -3.70 -8.16 2.36
N ILE A 7 -2.77 -7.25 2.08
CA ILE A 7 -1.48 -7.13 2.76
C ILE A 7 -1.47 -5.83 3.57
N SER A 8 -1.44 -5.94 4.89
CA SER A 8 -1.38 -4.79 5.81
C SER A 8 -0.54 -5.10 7.07
N PRO A 9 0.75 -5.46 6.92
CA PRO A 9 1.61 -5.79 8.06
C PRO A 9 1.80 -4.59 9.00
N GLY A 10 2.00 -4.90 10.29
CA GLY A 10 2.32 -3.95 11.36
C GLY A 10 3.72 -3.32 11.22
N PRO A 11 4.13 -2.48 12.18
CA PRO A 11 5.23 -1.53 12.01
C PRO A 11 6.57 -2.24 11.83
N CYS A 12 7.19 -2.08 10.66
CA CYS A 12 8.53 -2.54 10.25
C CYS A 12 8.82 -1.97 8.84
N THR A 13 10.00 -2.21 8.25
CA THR A 13 10.23 -1.99 6.81
C THR A 13 9.63 -3.13 5.97
N PRO A 14 9.40 -2.96 4.65
CA PRO A 14 8.81 -4.05 3.89
C PRO A 14 9.77 -5.23 3.68
N ASN A 15 11.08 -5.00 3.84
CA ASN A 15 12.09 -6.07 3.92
C ASN A 15 11.96 -6.91 5.20
N GLU A 16 11.45 -6.32 6.28
CA GLU A 16 11.20 -6.97 7.57
C GLU A 16 9.74 -7.45 7.69
N ALA A 17 8.90 -7.19 6.69
CA ALA A 17 7.48 -7.55 6.67
C ALA A 17 7.23 -9.06 6.41
N GLY A 18 8.12 -9.91 6.93
CA GLY A 18 8.03 -11.37 6.92
C GLY A 18 7.71 -11.95 5.55
N ILE A 19 6.60 -12.69 5.48
CA ILE A 19 6.18 -13.41 4.26
C ILE A 19 5.56 -12.52 3.19
N SER A 20 5.39 -11.21 3.44
CA SER A 20 4.57 -10.34 2.58
C SER A 20 5.12 -10.26 1.14
N LEU A 21 6.43 -10.07 0.98
CA LEU A 21 7.06 -10.05 -0.35
C LEU A 21 6.94 -11.41 -1.07
N ALA A 22 7.13 -12.51 -0.34
CA ALA A 22 7.02 -13.85 -0.89
C ALA A 22 5.57 -14.17 -1.32
N ALA A 23 4.59 -13.80 -0.50
CA ALA A 23 3.18 -13.96 -0.80
C ALA A 23 2.76 -13.14 -2.03
N ILE A 24 3.19 -11.87 -2.12
CA ILE A 24 2.92 -11.02 -3.30
C ILE A 24 3.48 -11.67 -4.56
N ARG A 25 4.75 -12.08 -4.57
CA ARG A 25 5.36 -12.74 -5.74
C ARG A 25 4.66 -14.04 -6.10
N HIS A 26 4.23 -14.83 -5.12
CA HIS A 26 3.56 -16.09 -5.36
C HIS A 26 2.15 -15.91 -5.96
N PHE A 27 1.39 -14.91 -5.49
CA PHE A 27 0.00 -14.69 -5.90
C PHE A 27 -0.19 -13.65 -7.00
N ALA A 28 0.86 -12.92 -7.39
CA ALA A 28 0.82 -11.99 -8.52
C ALA A 28 0.33 -12.70 -9.79
N GLY A 29 -0.66 -12.09 -10.46
CA GLY A 29 -1.32 -12.67 -11.64
C GLY A 29 -2.29 -13.82 -11.37
N LYS A 30 -2.38 -14.32 -10.12
CA LYS A 30 -3.31 -15.40 -9.74
C LYS A 30 -4.55 -14.87 -9.03
N LEU A 31 -4.38 -13.86 -8.16
CA LEU A 31 -5.45 -13.26 -7.38
C LEU A 31 -5.32 -11.72 -7.40
N PRO A 32 -6.44 -10.99 -7.26
CA PRO A 32 -6.37 -9.56 -6.95
C PRO A 32 -5.68 -9.34 -5.59
N ILE A 33 -4.75 -8.37 -5.54
CA ILE A 33 -3.97 -8.05 -4.35
C ILE A 33 -4.18 -6.57 -3.99
N LEU A 34 -4.51 -6.30 -2.72
CA LEU A 34 -4.58 -4.95 -2.17
C LEU A 34 -3.55 -4.80 -1.05
N GLY A 35 -2.67 -3.80 -1.17
CA GLY A 35 -1.70 -3.46 -0.13
C GLY A 35 -2.06 -2.13 0.54
N VAL A 36 -2.06 -2.12 1.87
CA VAL A 36 -2.36 -0.94 2.69
C VAL A 36 -1.15 -0.61 3.57
N CYS A 37 -0.81 0.68 3.68
CA CYS A 37 0.34 1.15 4.45
C CYS A 37 1.65 0.46 4.00
N LEU A 38 2.30 -0.30 4.89
CA LEU A 38 3.49 -1.08 4.57
C LEU A 38 3.25 -2.11 3.46
N GLY A 39 2.02 -2.62 3.32
CA GLY A 39 1.66 -3.51 2.22
C GLY A 39 1.67 -2.81 0.85
N HIS A 40 1.37 -1.50 0.80
CA HIS A 40 1.51 -0.72 -0.43
C HIS A 40 2.98 -0.57 -0.82
N GLN A 41 3.84 -0.33 0.16
CA GLN A 41 5.30 -0.27 -0.03
C GLN A 41 5.87 -1.63 -0.48
N ALA A 42 5.43 -2.73 0.14
CA ALA A 42 5.82 -4.10 -0.23
C ALA A 42 5.38 -4.45 -1.66
N LEU A 43 4.20 -4.02 -2.10
CA LEU A 43 3.76 -4.18 -3.49
C LEU A 43 4.72 -3.48 -4.45
N GLY A 44 5.05 -2.21 -4.18
CA GLY A 44 6.03 -1.47 -4.98
C GLY A 44 7.36 -2.22 -5.09
N GLN A 45 7.93 -2.62 -3.96
CA GLN A 45 9.21 -3.36 -3.94
C GLN A 45 9.14 -4.72 -4.63
N ALA A 46 8.04 -5.46 -4.50
CA ALA A 46 7.87 -6.74 -5.17
C ALA A 46 7.92 -6.62 -6.70
N PHE A 47 7.51 -5.46 -7.23
CA PHE A 47 7.55 -5.12 -8.66
C PHE A 47 8.72 -4.19 -9.04
N GLY A 48 9.73 -4.06 -8.17
CA GLY A 48 10.99 -3.36 -8.48
C GLY A 48 11.03 -1.87 -8.18
N ALA A 49 10.01 -1.31 -7.52
CA ALA A 49 10.04 0.09 -7.07
C ALA A 49 10.90 0.26 -5.81
N GLU A 50 11.53 1.43 -5.68
CA GLU A 50 12.27 1.81 -4.48
C GLU A 50 11.35 2.56 -3.49
N VAL A 51 11.42 2.17 -2.22
CA VAL A 51 10.70 2.85 -1.13
C VAL A 51 11.69 3.75 -0.40
N VAL A 52 11.61 5.04 -0.67
CA VAL A 52 12.49 6.07 -0.11
C VAL A 52 11.78 6.89 0.95
N ARG A 53 12.55 7.50 1.85
CA ARG A 53 12.00 8.39 2.89
C ARG A 53 11.39 9.64 2.29
N ALA A 54 10.24 10.05 2.83
CA ALA A 54 9.60 11.29 2.45
C ALA A 54 10.36 12.50 3.02
N ARG A 55 10.24 13.66 2.35
CA ARG A 55 10.88 14.92 2.78
C ARG A 55 10.34 15.46 4.11
N ALA A 56 9.12 15.09 4.49
CA ALA A 56 8.47 15.53 5.73
C ALA A 56 7.56 14.42 6.29
N VAL A 57 7.58 14.27 7.61
CA VAL A 57 6.76 13.29 8.33
C VAL A 57 5.36 13.88 8.58
N MET A 58 4.30 13.20 8.15
CA MET A 58 2.91 13.61 8.42
C MET A 58 2.22 12.49 9.20
N HIS A 59 2.42 12.48 10.52
CA HIS A 59 1.81 11.50 11.42
C HIS A 59 0.49 12.04 11.97
N GLY A 60 -0.61 11.29 11.82
CA GLY A 60 -1.91 11.65 12.39
C GLY A 60 -2.58 12.87 11.75
N LYS A 61 -2.15 13.29 10.57
CA LYS A 61 -2.71 14.45 9.85
C LYS A 61 -3.64 13.97 8.73
N THR A 62 -4.77 14.66 8.58
CA THR A 62 -5.61 14.49 7.39
C THR A 62 -4.94 15.14 6.18
N SER A 63 -5.19 14.58 5.01
CA SER A 63 -4.70 15.11 3.75
C SER A 63 -5.74 14.86 2.66
N ALA A 64 -5.94 15.86 1.83
CA ALA A 64 -6.70 15.75 0.59
C ALA A 64 -5.82 15.07 -0.46
N ILE A 65 -6.20 13.87 -0.92
CA ILE A 65 -5.52 13.19 -2.03
C ILE A 65 -6.33 13.36 -3.31
N ARG A 66 -5.60 13.52 -4.42
CA ARG A 66 -6.15 13.51 -5.79
C ARG A 66 -6.09 12.10 -6.35
N HIS A 67 -7.05 11.73 -7.19
CA HIS A 67 -7.05 10.43 -7.86
C HIS A 67 -7.71 10.52 -9.23
N LEU A 68 -7.44 9.53 -10.09
CA LEU A 68 -8.04 9.46 -11.43
C LEU A 68 -9.41 8.77 -11.47
N GLY A 69 -9.98 8.38 -10.31
CA GLY A 69 -11.27 7.70 -10.24
C GLY A 69 -11.27 6.27 -10.81
N VAL A 70 -10.09 5.66 -10.90
CA VAL A 70 -9.89 4.31 -11.44
C VAL A 70 -9.68 3.28 -10.34
N GLY A 71 -9.99 2.02 -10.63
CA GLY A 71 -9.82 0.91 -9.70
C GLY A 71 -10.57 1.14 -8.38
N VAL A 72 -9.86 1.03 -7.25
CA VAL A 72 -10.42 1.21 -5.90
C VAL A 72 -10.92 2.64 -5.61
N PHE A 73 -10.59 3.63 -6.45
CA PHE A 73 -11.03 5.02 -6.29
C PHE A 73 -12.30 5.36 -7.07
N ARG A 74 -12.90 4.40 -7.80
CA ARG A 74 -14.09 4.67 -8.61
C ARG A 74 -15.27 5.08 -7.74
N GLY A 75 -15.88 6.23 -8.07
CA GLY A 75 -17.06 6.77 -7.37
C GLY A 75 -16.75 7.48 -6.06
N LEU A 76 -15.47 7.67 -5.70
CA LEU A 76 -15.07 8.46 -4.54
C LEU A 76 -14.93 9.95 -4.88
N ASN A 77 -15.06 10.79 -3.85
CA ASN A 77 -14.89 12.23 -3.97
C ASN A 77 -13.46 12.59 -4.40
N ASP A 78 -13.31 13.57 -5.30
CA ASP A 78 -12.01 14.15 -5.66
C ASP A 78 -12.01 15.67 -5.36
N PRO A 79 -11.21 16.15 -4.38
CA PRO A 79 -10.25 15.38 -3.58
C PRO A 79 -10.90 14.51 -2.50
N LEU A 80 -10.22 13.40 -2.17
CA LEU A 80 -10.61 12.50 -1.08
C LEU A 80 -9.83 12.85 0.19
N THR A 81 -10.53 13.14 1.28
CA THR A 81 -9.91 13.36 2.59
C THR A 81 -9.56 12.03 3.24
N VAL A 82 -8.28 11.78 3.49
CA VAL A 82 -7.77 10.56 4.15
C VAL A 82 -6.85 10.90 5.32
N THR A 83 -6.75 10.02 6.30
CA THR A 83 -5.76 10.12 7.37
C THR A 83 -4.44 9.53 6.91
N ARG A 84 -3.33 10.27 7.08
CA ARG A 84 -1.99 9.77 6.76
C ARG A 84 -1.29 9.28 8.01
N TYR A 85 -0.68 8.11 7.89
CA TYR A 85 0.24 7.54 8.85
C TYR A 85 1.51 7.17 8.08
N HIS A 86 2.67 7.61 8.55
CA HIS A 86 3.93 7.28 7.89
C HIS A 86 4.57 6.10 8.62
N SER A 87 4.89 5.04 7.86
CA SER A 87 5.99 4.13 8.19
C SER A 87 7.15 4.48 7.25
N LEU A 88 8.26 4.95 7.85
CA LEU A 88 9.56 5.42 7.31
C LEU A 88 9.84 6.93 7.35
#